data_AF-A0A090K0X1-F1
#
_entry.id   AF-A0A090K0X1-F1
#
_cell.length_a   1.000
_cell.length_b   1.000
_cell.length_c   1.000
_cell.angle_alpha   90.00
_cell.angle_beta   90.00
_cell.angle_gamma   90.00
#
_symmetry.space_group_name_H-M   'P 1'
#
loop_
_entity.id
_entity.type
_entity.pdbx_description
1 polymer ?
#
loop_
_entity_poly.entity_id
_entity_poly.type
_entity_poly.pdbx_seq_one_letter_code
_entity_poly.pdbx_strand_id
1 'polypeptide(L)'
;MDNNQVFYVPKVLFIISMLLTVFAIVSLGGENKGGTISSLLFLMSFTIGLLGIVKESLRYLDPIFNSPLGKGVVLLFYVSCANLAYGYSSQLINMTFGVLPSILGYTQAFLSILMIPVFSLIAFVMVMLFLCGFMLFYKEKPSQKINLAAMFRYFFYASMIFPVVFLYNNFRGDYNDFLVTAAKVYAYELEAYRLSECHLKDNEKIIPLGESIFISISSVGNFNYDLEKIKCNESEAAFKLR
;
A
#
# COMPACT_ATOMS: atom_id res chain seq x y z
N MET A 1 16.72 27.08 -14.19
CA MET A 1 15.41 27.58 -13.74
C MET A 1 15.65 28.46 -12.53
N ASP A 2 15.09 29.67 -12.53
CA ASP A 2 15.40 30.72 -11.57
C ASP A 2 15.00 30.30 -10.15
N ASN A 3 15.94 30.29 -9.21
CA ASN A 3 15.76 29.74 -7.86
C ASN A 3 14.56 30.37 -7.14
N ASN A 4 14.21 31.62 -7.45
CA ASN A 4 13.10 32.34 -6.81
C ASN A 4 11.69 31.84 -7.20
N GLN A 5 11.52 31.28 -8.40
CA GLN A 5 10.23 30.74 -8.86
C GLN A 5 9.84 29.45 -8.13
N VAL A 6 10.83 28.64 -7.73
CA VAL A 6 10.61 27.35 -7.06
C VAL A 6 10.08 27.52 -5.63
N PHE A 7 10.45 28.60 -4.93
CA PHE A 7 9.97 28.87 -3.56
C PHE A 7 8.54 29.41 -3.49
N TYR A 8 8.05 30.04 -4.57
CA TYR A 8 6.77 30.73 -4.55
C TYR A 8 5.58 29.77 -4.72
N VAL A 9 5.72 28.75 -5.57
CA VAL A 9 4.59 27.88 -5.94
C VAL A 9 4.03 27.07 -4.77
N PRO A 10 4.83 26.40 -3.92
CA PRO A 10 4.28 25.68 -2.77
C PRO A 10 3.54 26.61 -1.80
N LYS A 11 4.10 27.81 -1.53
CA LYS A 11 3.47 28.80 -0.65
C LYS A 11 2.11 29.25 -1.16
N VAL A 12 2.01 29.54 -2.47
CA VAL A 12 0.75 29.95 -3.10
C VAL A 12 -0.28 28.82 -3.04
N LEU A 13 0.11 27.57 -3.30
CA LEU A 13 -0.79 26.42 -3.21
C LEU A 13 -1.34 26.21 -1.79
N PHE A 14 -0.51 26.37 -0.76
CA PHE A 14 -0.97 26.31 0.63
C PHE A 14 -1.93 27.44 1.01
N ILE A 15 -1.66 28.67 0.55
CA ILE A 15 -2.54 29.82 0.79
C ILE A 15 -3.90 29.61 0.12
N ILE A 16 -3.92 29.13 -1.13
CA ILE A 16 -5.17 28.81 -1.85
C ILE A 16 -5.95 27.70 -1.14
N SER A 17 -5.26 26.61 -0.76
CA SER A 17 -5.87 25.51 0.00
C SER A 17 -6.50 26.02 1.30
N MET A 18 -5.81 26.88 2.05
CA MET A 18 -6.29 27.49 3.30
C MET A 18 -7.53 28.37 3.08
N LEU A 19 -7.51 29.25 2.07
CA LEU A 19 -8.65 30.12 1.76
C LEU A 19 -9.89 29.28 1.42
N LEU A 20 -9.71 28.18 0.68
CA LEU A 20 -10.80 27.25 0.35
C LEU A 20 -11.31 26.51 1.59
N THR A 21 -10.43 26.11 2.52
CA THR A 21 -10.86 25.47 3.78
C THR A 21 -11.68 26.44 4.63
N VAL A 22 -11.22 27.68 4.78
CA VAL A 22 -11.93 28.71 5.55
C VAL A 22 -13.29 29.00 4.91
N PHE A 23 -13.34 29.12 3.59
CA PHE A 23 -14.59 29.34 2.86
C PHE A 23 -15.56 28.15 3.02
N ALA A 24 -15.05 26.92 3.02
CA ALA A 24 -15.85 25.72 3.25
C ALA A 24 -16.41 25.66 4.69
N ILE A 25 -15.63 26.06 5.71
CA ILE A 25 -16.07 26.14 7.12
C ILE A 25 -17.14 27.22 7.30
N VAL A 26 -16.95 28.41 6.73
CA VAL A 26 -17.95 29.49 6.80
C VAL A 26 -19.25 29.07 6.12
N SER A 27 -19.16 28.33 5.01
CA SER A 27 -20.32 27.80 4.29
C SER A 27 -21.09 26.73 5.07
N LEU A 28 -20.47 26.07 6.07
CA LEU A 28 -21.15 25.13 6.97
C LEU A 28 -21.95 25.84 8.07
N GLY A 29 -21.63 27.09 8.39
CA GLY A 29 -22.31 27.88 9.42
C GLY A 29 -23.57 28.62 8.95
N GLY A 30 -23.89 28.57 7.66
CA GLY A 30 -25.12 29.16 7.10
C GLY A 30 -26.32 28.21 7.24
N GLU A 31 -27.52 28.76 7.46
CA GLU A 31 -28.79 28.03 7.65
C GLU A 31 -29.17 27.05 6.51
N ASN A 32 -28.49 27.12 5.36
CA ASN A 32 -28.69 26.17 4.27
C ASN A 32 -27.83 24.92 4.46
N LYS A 33 -28.50 23.79 4.76
CA LYS A 33 -27.95 22.43 4.82
C LYS A 33 -26.85 22.20 3.77
N GLY A 34 -25.60 22.34 4.20
CA GLY A 34 -24.41 22.17 3.38
C GLY A 34 -24.16 20.71 3.00
N GLY A 35 -24.86 20.21 1.98
CA GLY A 35 -24.71 18.83 1.51
C GLY A 35 -23.62 18.61 0.46
N THR A 36 -23.48 19.55 -0.50
CA THR A 36 -22.70 19.26 -1.73
C THR A 36 -21.64 20.32 -2.06
N ILE A 37 -21.93 21.61 -1.84
CA ILE A 37 -20.97 22.68 -2.19
C ILE A 37 -19.83 22.74 -1.16
N SER A 38 -20.14 22.61 0.13
CA SER A 38 -19.14 22.54 1.20
C SER A 38 -18.21 21.34 1.04
N SER A 39 -18.75 20.16 0.75
CA SER A 39 -17.97 18.93 0.54
C SER A 39 -17.07 19.02 -0.69
N LEU A 40 -17.54 19.64 -1.78
CA LEU A 40 -16.76 19.84 -3.00
C LEU A 40 -15.61 20.87 -2.79
N LEU A 41 -15.86 21.94 -2.03
CA LEU A 41 -14.83 22.90 -1.64
C LEU A 41 -13.77 22.26 -0.71
N PHE A 42 -14.17 21.37 0.20
CA PHE A 42 -13.24 20.59 1.01
C PHE A 42 -12.37 19.66 0.16
N LEU A 43 -12.95 18.96 -0.82
CA LEU A 43 -12.20 18.10 -1.75
C LEU A 43 -11.19 18.90 -2.60
N MET A 44 -11.59 20.08 -3.09
CA MET A 44 -10.70 20.97 -3.83
C MET A 44 -9.56 21.50 -2.95
N SER A 45 -9.88 21.93 -1.72
CA SER A 45 -8.87 22.36 -0.74
C SER A 45 -7.87 21.23 -0.45
N PHE A 46 -8.36 20.01 -0.27
CA PHE A 46 -7.55 18.83 0.00
C PHE A 46 -6.60 18.49 -1.15
N THR A 47 -7.13 18.39 -2.38
CA THR A 47 -6.34 18.05 -3.57
C THR A 47 -5.26 19.10 -3.87
N ILE A 48 -5.59 20.40 -3.78
CA ILE A 48 -4.63 21.49 -3.98
C ILE A 48 -3.55 21.47 -2.88
N GLY A 49 -3.94 21.23 -1.64
CA GLY A 49 -2.98 21.11 -0.54
C GLY A 49 -2.05 19.90 -0.70
N LEU A 50 -2.58 18.77 -1.20
CA LEU A 50 -1.82 17.55 -1.47
C LEU A 50 -0.80 17.78 -2.61
N LEU A 51 -1.18 18.50 -3.66
CA LEU A 51 -0.26 18.95 -4.70
C LEU A 51 0.84 19.88 -4.15
N GLY A 52 0.48 20.78 -3.24
CA GLY A 52 1.43 21.64 -2.53
C GLY A 52 2.47 20.84 -1.75
N ILE A 53 2.01 19.83 -0.99
CA ILE A 53 2.86 18.89 -0.27
C ILE A 53 3.78 18.14 -1.22
N VAL A 54 3.25 17.52 -2.27
CA VAL A 54 4.06 16.71 -3.20
C VAL A 54 5.15 17.57 -3.82
N LYS A 55 4.83 18.79 -4.25
CA LYS A 55 5.81 19.70 -4.83
C LYS A 55 6.88 20.15 -3.82
N GLU A 56 6.48 20.44 -2.58
CA GLU A 56 7.42 20.77 -1.51
C GLU A 56 8.31 19.57 -1.15
N SER A 57 7.74 18.37 -1.12
CA SER A 57 8.43 17.10 -0.85
C SER A 57 9.47 16.80 -1.92
N LEU A 58 9.07 16.89 -3.19
CA LEU A 58 9.97 16.68 -4.34
C LEU A 58 11.18 17.62 -4.27
N ARG A 59 10.98 18.87 -3.83
CA ARG A 59 12.09 19.81 -3.67
C ARG A 59 13.14 19.34 -2.64
N TYR A 60 12.73 18.70 -1.55
CA TYR A 60 13.67 18.13 -0.57
C TYR A 60 14.24 16.79 -1.02
N LEU A 61 13.44 16.02 -1.76
CA LEU A 61 13.84 14.73 -2.30
C LEU A 61 14.85 14.87 -3.45
N ASP A 62 14.72 15.86 -4.33
CA ASP A 62 15.62 16.10 -5.47
C ASP A 62 17.11 16.10 -5.09
N PRO A 63 17.58 16.89 -4.10
CA PRO A 63 18.98 16.86 -3.69
C PRO A 63 19.36 15.52 -3.03
N ILE A 64 18.44 14.86 -2.33
CA ILE A 64 18.67 13.53 -1.74
C ILE A 64 18.90 12.50 -2.86
N PHE A 65 17.99 12.43 -3.84
CA PHE A 65 18.09 11.51 -4.97
C PHE A 65 19.30 11.78 -5.87
N ASN A 66 19.74 13.03 -5.98
CA ASN A 66 20.91 13.37 -6.78
C ASN A 66 22.23 13.11 -6.05
N SER A 67 22.23 13.06 -4.72
CA SER A 67 23.42 12.75 -3.93
C SER A 67 23.71 11.24 -3.92
N PRO A 68 24.99 10.81 -3.99
CA PRO A 68 25.35 9.39 -3.91
C PRO A 68 24.95 8.77 -2.56
N LEU A 69 25.07 9.52 -1.46
CA LEU A 69 24.62 9.08 -0.14
C LEU A 69 23.10 8.91 -0.07
N GLY A 70 22.33 9.86 -0.61
CA GLY A 70 20.87 9.77 -0.59
C GLY A 70 20.33 8.64 -1.46
N LYS A 71 20.97 8.31 -2.59
CA LYS A 71 20.66 7.08 -3.35
C LYS A 71 20.84 5.83 -2.50
N GLY A 72 21.92 5.75 -1.72
CA GLY A 72 22.15 4.66 -0.78
C GLY A 72 21.04 4.55 0.27
N VAL A 73 20.63 5.68 0.86
CA VAL A 73 19.53 5.73 1.83
C VAL A 73 18.21 5.28 1.20
N VAL A 74 17.87 5.76 0.01
CA VAL A 74 16.65 5.35 -0.71
C VAL A 74 16.66 3.85 -0.99
N LEU A 75 17.80 3.29 -1.40
CA LEU A 75 17.95 1.85 -1.61
C LEU A 75 17.72 1.05 -0.33
N LEU A 76 18.26 1.51 0.81
CA LEU A 76 18.02 0.87 2.10
C LEU A 76 16.54 0.86 2.47
N PHE A 77 15.84 1.99 2.26
CA PHE A 77 14.39 2.06 2.46
C PHE A 77 13.63 1.11 1.54
N TYR A 78 13.98 1.08 0.25
CA TYR A 78 13.35 0.19 -0.72
C TYR A 78 13.52 -1.29 -0.33
N VAL A 79 14.75 -1.70 0.00
CA VAL A 79 15.05 -3.08 0.43
C VAL A 79 14.29 -3.41 1.73
N SER A 80 14.19 -2.47 2.67
CA SER A 80 13.42 -2.66 3.90
C SER A 80 11.93 -2.88 3.61
N CYS A 81 11.33 -2.06 2.75
CA CYS A 81 9.94 -2.21 2.33
C CYS A 81 9.71 -3.54 1.60
N ALA A 82 10.63 -3.94 0.71
CA ALA A 82 10.54 -5.21 0.00
C ALA A 82 10.59 -6.41 0.97
N ASN A 83 11.47 -6.37 1.98
CA ASN A 83 11.56 -7.41 3.00
C ASN A 83 10.31 -7.48 3.88
N LEU A 84 9.73 -6.33 4.25
CA LEU A 84 8.45 -6.28 4.98
C LEU A 84 7.29 -6.83 4.13
N ALA A 85 7.24 -6.47 2.86
CA ALA A 85 6.26 -7.00 1.92
C ALA A 85 6.37 -8.53 1.81
N TYR A 86 7.59 -9.03 1.63
CA TYR A 86 7.88 -10.47 1.55
C TYR A 86 7.50 -11.23 2.83
N GLY A 87 7.84 -10.66 3.99
CA GLY A 87 7.47 -11.22 5.29
C GLY A 87 5.96 -11.26 5.50
N TYR A 88 5.25 -10.19 5.14
CA TYR A 88 3.79 -10.16 5.24
C TYR A 88 3.11 -11.14 4.28
N SER A 89 3.57 -11.23 3.03
CA SER A 89 3.06 -12.20 2.05
C SER A 89 3.24 -13.65 2.51
N SER A 90 4.33 -13.94 3.23
CA SER A 90 4.53 -15.25 3.86
C SER A 90 3.43 -15.57 4.88
N GLN A 91 3.10 -14.61 5.74
CA GLN A 91 2.03 -14.78 6.74
C GLN A 91 0.67 -14.94 6.09
N LEU A 92 0.38 -14.16 5.04
CA LEU A 92 -0.87 -14.25 4.29
C LEU A 92 -1.05 -15.65 3.67
N ILE A 93 0.01 -16.21 3.07
CA ILE A 93 -0.02 -17.58 2.54
C ILE A 93 -0.28 -18.60 3.64
N ASN A 94 0.43 -18.48 4.77
CA ASN A 94 0.26 -19.40 5.89
C ASN A 94 -1.19 -19.39 6.41
N MET A 95 -1.80 -18.21 6.58
CA MET A 95 -3.19 -18.09 7.03
C MET A 95 -4.20 -18.56 5.97
N THR A 96 -3.90 -18.40 4.68
CA THR A 96 -4.81 -18.76 3.58
C THR A 96 -4.81 -20.26 3.30
N PHE A 97 -3.62 -20.87 3.19
CA PHE A 97 -3.45 -22.26 2.77
C PHE A 97 -3.15 -23.21 3.95
N GLY A 98 -2.77 -22.68 5.11
CA GLY A 98 -2.42 -23.49 6.29
C GLY A 98 -1.16 -24.33 6.09
N VAL A 99 -0.21 -23.84 5.30
CA VAL A 99 1.05 -24.54 4.95
C VAL A 99 2.26 -23.61 5.00
N LEU A 100 3.44 -24.21 4.86
CA LEU A 100 4.69 -23.46 4.84
C LEU A 100 4.78 -22.63 3.55
N PRO A 101 5.05 -21.31 3.64
CA PRO A 101 5.08 -20.44 2.46
C PRO A 101 6.12 -20.86 1.40
N SER A 102 7.19 -21.54 1.82
CA SER A 102 8.24 -22.03 0.92
C SER A 102 7.76 -23.01 -0.17
N ILE A 103 6.59 -23.63 0.03
CA ILE A 103 5.97 -24.53 -0.97
C ILE A 103 5.33 -23.71 -2.09
N LEU A 104 4.87 -22.51 -1.76
CA LEU A 104 4.12 -21.60 -2.64
C LEU A 104 5.00 -20.39 -3.02
N GLY A 105 6.22 -20.66 -3.51
CA GLY A 105 7.26 -19.64 -3.75
C GLY A 105 6.92 -18.62 -4.84
N TYR A 106 6.28 -19.04 -5.94
CA TYR A 106 5.82 -18.14 -7.00
C TYR A 106 4.66 -17.28 -6.53
N THR A 107 3.69 -17.87 -5.82
CA THR A 107 2.58 -17.13 -5.21
C THR A 107 3.09 -16.12 -4.19
N GLN A 108 4.07 -16.50 -3.37
CA GLN A 108 4.70 -15.61 -2.38
C GLN A 108 5.38 -14.42 -3.04
N ALA A 109 6.16 -14.64 -4.10
CA ALA A 109 6.82 -13.57 -4.84
C ALA A 109 5.80 -12.59 -5.45
N PHE A 110 4.73 -13.12 -6.04
CA PHE A 110 3.66 -12.31 -6.63
C PHE A 110 2.94 -11.45 -5.58
N LEU A 111 2.53 -12.04 -4.47
CA LEU A 111 1.89 -11.30 -3.37
C LEU A 111 2.83 -10.23 -2.80
N SER A 112 4.12 -10.48 -2.77
CA SER A 112 5.11 -9.51 -2.28
C SER A 112 5.10 -8.26 -3.17
N ILE A 113 5.04 -8.43 -4.50
CA ILE A 113 4.95 -7.32 -5.45
C ILE A 113 3.67 -6.50 -5.23
N LEU A 114 2.54 -7.16 -5.02
CA LEU A 114 1.26 -6.48 -4.75
C LEU A 114 1.30 -5.67 -3.45
N MET A 115 2.04 -6.13 -2.43
CA MET A 115 2.16 -5.47 -1.12
C MET A 115 3.11 -4.27 -1.12
N ILE A 116 4.06 -4.18 -2.06
CA ILE A 116 5.06 -3.09 -2.11
C ILE A 116 4.41 -1.69 -2.12
N PRO A 117 3.41 -1.39 -2.97
CA PRO A 117 2.75 -0.09 -2.99
C PRO A 117 2.22 0.34 -1.61
N VAL A 118 1.61 -0.58 -0.85
CA VAL A 118 1.05 -0.29 0.47
C VAL A 118 2.15 0.08 1.47
N PHE A 119 3.20 -0.73 1.56
CA PHE A 119 4.33 -0.42 2.45
C PHE A 119 5.08 0.83 2.02
N SER A 120 5.20 1.09 0.71
CA SER A 120 5.83 2.30 0.19
C SER A 120 5.06 3.58 0.55
N LEU A 121 3.73 3.52 0.57
CA LEU A 121 2.89 4.65 0.97
C LEU A 121 3.03 4.95 2.46
N ILE A 122 3.03 3.90 3.31
CA ILE A 122 3.25 4.05 4.76
C ILE A 122 4.64 4.64 5.02
N ALA A 123 5.68 4.11 4.35
CA ALA A 123 7.04 4.61 4.47
C ALA A 123 7.15 6.09 4.02
N PHE A 124 6.50 6.46 2.92
CA PHE A 124 6.46 7.84 2.44
C PHE A 124 5.85 8.78 3.48
N VAL A 125 4.71 8.41 4.08
CA VAL A 125 4.07 9.20 5.13
C VAL A 125 4.99 9.34 6.34
N MET A 126 5.64 8.26 6.79
CA MET A 126 6.59 8.32 7.91
C MET A 126 7.78 9.25 7.63
N VAL A 127 8.36 9.18 6.43
CA VAL A 127 9.47 10.06 6.03
C VAL A 127 9.02 11.51 5.99
N MET A 128 7.81 11.80 5.49
CA MET A 128 7.27 13.15 5.47
C MET A 128 7.04 13.72 6.87
N LEU A 129 6.52 12.91 7.80
CA LEU A 129 6.38 13.32 9.20
C LEU A 129 7.74 13.60 9.85
N PHE A 130 8.73 12.76 9.56
CA PHE A 130 10.08 12.95 10.07
C PHE A 130 10.71 14.24 9.55
N LEU A 131 10.65 14.50 8.24
CA LEU A 131 11.17 15.73 7.62
C LEU A 131 10.44 16.98 8.14
N CYS A 132 9.13 16.90 8.32
CA CYS A 132 8.33 18.00 8.86
C CYS A 132 8.69 18.29 10.33
N GLY A 133 8.82 17.25 11.16
CA GLY A 133 9.28 17.37 12.54
C GLY A 133 10.68 18.01 12.61
N PHE A 134 11.61 17.54 11.77
CA PHE A 134 12.96 18.09 11.71
C PHE A 134 12.97 19.59 11.36
N MET A 135 12.12 20.01 10.41
CA MET A 135 11.99 21.42 10.02
C MET A 135 11.46 22.32 11.15
N LEU A 136 10.64 21.80 12.08
CA LEU A 136 10.20 22.56 13.26
C LEU A 136 11.33 22.80 14.26
N PHE A 137 12.25 21.84 14.39
CA PHE A 137 13.40 21.93 15.30
C PHE A 137 14.60 22.64 14.67
N TYR A 138 14.72 22.64 13.34
CA TYR A 138 15.80 23.33 12.65
C TYR A 138 15.60 24.85 12.72
N LYS A 139 16.24 25.45 13.72
CA LYS A 139 16.23 26.90 13.98
C LYS A 139 16.84 27.65 12.80
N GLU A 140 16.01 28.13 11.90
CA GLU A 140 16.37 29.09 10.86
C GLU A 140 16.65 30.45 11.55
N LYS A 141 17.89 30.62 12.06
CA LYS A 141 18.44 31.80 12.76
C LYS A 141 17.87 32.13 14.16
N PRO A 142 18.74 32.60 15.08
CA PRO A 142 18.37 32.87 16.48
C PRO A 142 17.45 34.10 16.69
N SER A 143 17.23 34.95 15.68
CA SER A 143 16.44 36.18 15.79
C SER A 143 15.05 36.12 15.12
N GLN A 144 14.67 34.98 14.53
CA GLN A 144 13.40 34.86 13.82
C GLN A 144 12.31 34.31 14.75
N LYS A 145 11.23 35.08 14.92
CA LYS A 145 10.00 34.59 15.59
C LYS A 145 9.54 33.30 14.91
N ILE A 146 8.98 32.36 15.69
CA ILE A 146 8.41 31.11 15.21
C ILE A 146 7.68 31.38 13.89
N ASN A 147 8.15 30.76 12.81
CA ASN A 147 7.61 30.99 11.49
C ASN A 147 6.20 30.42 11.48
N LEU A 148 5.19 31.30 11.56
CA LEU A 148 3.77 30.93 11.59
C LEU A 148 3.44 29.98 10.42
N ALA A 149 4.10 30.14 9.27
CA ALA A 149 3.97 29.24 8.13
C ALA A 149 4.50 27.82 8.38
N ALA A 150 5.52 27.63 9.22
CA ALA A 150 6.03 26.32 9.59
C ALA A 150 5.07 25.56 10.52
N MET A 151 4.44 26.26 11.48
CA MET A 151 3.37 25.68 12.31
C MET A 151 2.17 25.24 11.47
N PHE A 152 1.76 26.06 10.50
CA PHE A 152 0.66 25.70 9.60
C PHE A 152 0.99 24.50 8.72
N ARG A 153 2.22 24.43 8.18
CA ARG A 153 2.67 23.25 7.43
C ARG A 153 2.57 22.00 8.29
N TYR A 154 3.09 22.03 9.53
CA TYR A 154 3.01 20.90 10.44
C TYR A 154 1.56 20.46 10.71
N PHE A 155 0.66 21.40 10.98
CA PHE A 155 -0.74 21.08 11.19
C PHE A 155 -1.37 20.42 9.95
N PHE A 156 -1.02 20.91 8.76
CA PHE A 156 -1.51 20.36 7.51
C PHE A 156 -0.94 18.95 7.24
N TYR A 157 0.35 18.71 7.49
CA TYR A 157 0.96 17.37 7.41
C TYR A 157 0.37 16.40 8.45
N ALA A 158 0.16 16.83 9.69
CA ALA A 158 -0.47 16.02 10.72
C ALA A 158 -1.92 15.69 10.36
N SER A 159 -2.66 16.65 9.78
CA SER A 159 -4.03 16.44 9.31
C SER A 159 -4.10 15.43 8.17
N MET A 160 -3.03 15.22 7.40
CA MET A 160 -2.96 14.25 6.30
C MET A 160 -2.77 12.81 6.76
N ILE A 161 -2.31 12.58 8.00
CA ILE A 161 -2.26 11.23 8.59
C ILE A 161 -3.68 10.66 8.69
N PHE A 162 -4.63 11.50 9.15
CA PHE A 162 -6.00 11.09 9.37
C PHE A 162 -6.69 10.50 8.12
N PRO A 163 -6.72 11.17 6.95
CA PRO A 163 -7.34 10.63 5.74
C PRO A 163 -6.58 9.41 5.20
N VAL A 164 -5.25 9.32 5.36
CA VAL A 164 -4.50 8.12 4.96
C VAL A 164 -4.87 6.93 5.83
N VAL A 165 -4.93 7.11 7.15
CA VAL A 165 -5.32 6.06 8.11
C VAL A 165 -6.80 5.69 7.91
N PHE A 166 -7.66 6.68 7.67
CA PHE A 166 -9.08 6.47 7.36
C PHE A 166 -9.25 5.66 6.08
N LEU A 167 -8.53 6.02 5.00
CA LEU A 167 -8.53 5.28 3.74
C LEU A 167 -8.01 3.86 3.95
N TYR A 168 -6.88 3.70 4.66
CA TYR A 168 -6.37 2.37 4.99
C TYR A 168 -7.42 1.54 5.74
N ASN A 169 -8.05 2.07 6.78
CA ASN A 169 -9.04 1.33 7.57
C ASN A 169 -10.28 0.95 6.76
N ASN A 170 -10.72 1.81 5.84
CA ASN A 170 -11.89 1.52 5.00
C ASN A 170 -11.59 0.48 3.91
N PHE A 171 -10.40 0.53 3.31
CA PHE A 171 -10.03 -0.36 2.20
C PHE A 171 -9.27 -1.61 2.63
N ARG A 172 -8.87 -1.73 3.91
CA ARG A 172 -8.09 -2.87 4.40
C ARG A 172 -8.81 -4.20 4.19
N GLY A 173 -10.13 -4.25 4.42
CA GLY A 173 -10.94 -5.45 4.23
C GLY A 173 -10.92 -5.88 2.76
N ASP A 174 -11.41 -5.01 1.88
CA ASP A 174 -11.48 -5.25 0.44
C ASP A 174 -10.12 -5.63 -0.17
N TYR A 175 -9.06 -4.95 0.27
CA TYR A 175 -7.71 -5.24 -0.22
C TYR A 175 -7.20 -6.59 0.29
N ASN A 176 -7.49 -6.96 1.55
CA ASN A 176 -7.13 -8.27 2.06
C ASN A 176 -7.87 -9.39 1.31
N ASP A 177 -9.16 -9.21 1.05
CA ASP A 177 -9.96 -10.18 0.29
C ASP A 177 -9.49 -10.30 -1.16
N PHE A 178 -9.10 -9.18 -1.78
CA PHE A 178 -8.43 -9.17 -3.07
C PHE A 178 -7.12 -9.97 -3.03
N LEU A 179 -6.28 -9.78 -2.03
CA LEU A 179 -5.01 -10.51 -1.91
C LEU A 179 -5.23 -12.02 -1.71
N VAL A 180 -6.21 -12.41 -0.88
CA VAL A 180 -6.56 -13.82 -0.66
C VAL A 180 -7.06 -14.45 -1.95
N THR A 181 -7.93 -13.76 -2.67
CA THR A 181 -8.45 -14.23 -3.97
C THR A 181 -7.33 -14.37 -4.99
N ALA A 182 -6.48 -13.34 -5.10
CA ALA A 182 -5.34 -13.35 -6.00
C ALA A 182 -4.35 -14.48 -5.65
N ALA A 183 -4.11 -14.73 -4.35
CA ALA A 183 -3.27 -15.83 -3.88
C ALA A 183 -3.81 -17.19 -4.35
N LYS A 184 -5.11 -17.43 -4.20
CA LYS A 184 -5.77 -18.67 -4.63
C LYS A 184 -5.69 -18.88 -6.14
N VAL A 185 -5.98 -17.82 -6.92
CA VAL A 185 -5.87 -17.85 -8.38
C VAL A 185 -4.44 -18.19 -8.81
N TYR A 186 -3.46 -17.50 -8.24
CA TYR A 186 -2.07 -17.66 -8.63
C TYR A 186 -1.53 -19.04 -8.26
N ALA A 187 -1.87 -19.52 -7.05
CA ALA A 187 -1.53 -20.87 -6.62
C ALA A 187 -2.14 -21.92 -7.57
N TYR A 188 -3.40 -21.76 -7.97
CA TYR A 188 -4.05 -22.68 -8.90
C TYR A 188 -3.43 -22.67 -10.31
N GLU A 189 -3.06 -21.51 -10.85
CA GLU A 189 -2.57 -21.43 -12.22
C GLU A 189 -1.07 -21.69 -12.38
N LEU A 190 -0.26 -21.37 -11.36
CA LEU A 190 1.19 -21.40 -11.50
C LEU A 190 1.89 -22.41 -10.58
N GLU A 191 1.22 -22.93 -9.57
CA GLU A 191 1.82 -23.88 -8.61
C GLU A 191 1.08 -25.22 -8.52
N ALA A 192 -0.20 -25.26 -8.90
CA ALA A 192 -0.98 -26.47 -8.87
C ALA A 192 -0.84 -27.28 -10.17
N TYR A 193 -0.71 -28.59 -10.02
CA TYR A 193 -0.55 -29.55 -11.10
C TYR A 193 -1.86 -30.31 -11.35
N ARG A 194 -2.21 -30.50 -12.62
CA ARG A 194 -3.38 -31.30 -13.02
C ARG A 194 -3.10 -32.80 -13.04
N LEU A 195 -1.86 -33.20 -13.33
CA LEU A 195 -1.46 -34.60 -13.39
C LEU A 195 -0.80 -34.98 -12.07
N SER A 196 -1.32 -36.01 -11.41
CA SER A 196 -0.82 -36.51 -10.15
C SER A 196 -1.15 -37.98 -9.95
N GLU A 197 -0.59 -38.59 -8.90
CA GLU A 197 -0.92 -39.95 -8.48
C GLU A 197 -2.37 -40.09 -7.95
N CYS A 198 -3.04 -38.97 -7.73
CA CYS A 198 -4.42 -38.89 -7.25
C CYS A 198 -5.41 -38.79 -8.41
N HIS A 199 -6.57 -39.44 -8.31
CA HIS A 199 -7.69 -39.19 -9.21
C HIS A 199 -8.31 -37.83 -8.90
N LEU A 200 -8.19 -36.90 -9.85
CA LEU A 200 -8.72 -35.55 -9.74
C LEU A 200 -9.89 -35.36 -10.71
N LYS A 201 -10.87 -34.55 -10.33
CA LYS A 201 -11.89 -34.08 -11.27
C LYS A 201 -11.27 -33.08 -12.25
N ASP A 202 -11.95 -32.82 -13.38
CA ASP A 202 -11.44 -31.94 -14.44
C ASP A 202 -11.07 -30.51 -14.00
N ASN A 203 -11.68 -30.01 -12.93
CA ASN A 203 -11.47 -28.67 -12.35
C ASN A 203 -10.67 -28.68 -11.03
N GLU A 204 -10.05 -29.80 -10.69
CA GLU A 204 -9.22 -29.94 -9.50
C GLU A 204 -7.74 -30.02 -9.92
N LYS A 205 -6.91 -29.24 -9.25
CA LYS A 205 -5.44 -29.33 -9.35
C LYS A 205 -4.87 -29.53 -7.95
N ILE A 206 -3.69 -30.13 -7.87
CA ILE A 206 -3.03 -30.41 -6.61
C ILE A 206 -1.74 -29.64 -6.42
N ILE A 207 -1.47 -29.26 -5.17
CA ILE A 207 -0.17 -28.73 -4.75
C ILE A 207 0.48 -29.77 -3.83
N PRO A 208 1.64 -30.33 -4.20
CA PRO A 208 2.36 -31.29 -3.35
C PRO A 208 2.92 -30.58 -2.11
N LEU A 209 2.60 -31.10 -0.93
CA LEU A 209 3.11 -30.62 0.36
C LEU A 209 4.23 -31.51 0.93
N GLY A 210 4.45 -32.68 0.34
CA GLY A 210 5.37 -33.72 0.78
C GLY A 210 5.15 -35.01 -0.01
N GLU A 211 5.56 -36.15 0.53
CA GLU A 211 5.50 -37.44 -0.20
C GLU A 211 4.06 -37.97 -0.42
N SER A 212 3.09 -37.64 0.44
CA SER A 212 1.73 -38.20 0.36
C SER A 212 0.60 -37.25 0.75
N ILE A 213 0.91 -35.95 0.93
CA ILE A 213 -0.07 -34.92 1.34
C ILE A 213 -0.14 -33.87 0.24
N PHE A 214 -1.35 -33.61 -0.23
CA PHE A 214 -1.61 -32.64 -1.28
C PHE A 214 -2.69 -31.65 -0.85
N ILE A 215 -2.63 -30.41 -1.35
CA ILE A 215 -3.78 -29.50 -1.32
C ILE A 215 -4.51 -29.69 -2.64
N SER A 216 -5.75 -30.15 -2.59
CA SER A 216 -6.68 -30.04 -3.72
C SER A 216 -7.23 -28.63 -3.76
N ILE A 217 -7.12 -27.98 -4.91
CA ILE A 217 -7.74 -26.70 -5.20
C ILE A 217 -8.79 -26.93 -6.27
N SER A 218 -10.06 -26.71 -5.92
CA SER A 218 -11.19 -26.84 -6.83
C SER A 218 -11.71 -25.46 -7.24
N SER A 219 -11.92 -25.27 -8.54
CA SER A 219 -12.58 -24.07 -9.05
C SER A 219 -14.11 -24.21 -8.91
N VAL A 220 -14.74 -23.39 -8.07
CA VAL A 220 -16.18 -23.43 -7.75
C VAL A 220 -16.98 -22.42 -8.61
N GLY A 221 -16.29 -21.62 -9.41
CA GLY A 221 -16.86 -20.55 -10.24
C GLY A 221 -15.91 -19.36 -10.30
N ASN A 222 -16.22 -18.34 -11.13
CA ASN A 222 -15.38 -17.16 -11.40
C ASN A 222 -14.51 -16.70 -10.20
N PHE A 223 -13.23 -17.06 -10.24
CA PHE A 223 -12.19 -16.72 -9.25
C PHE A 223 -12.42 -17.22 -7.80
N ASN A 224 -13.39 -18.11 -7.57
CA ASN A 224 -13.63 -18.76 -6.28
C ASN A 224 -12.98 -20.15 -6.26
N TYR A 225 -12.10 -20.36 -5.29
CA TYR A 225 -11.40 -21.62 -5.11
C TYR A 225 -11.54 -22.12 -3.68
N ASP A 226 -11.91 -23.40 -3.57
CA ASP A 226 -11.95 -24.12 -2.30
C ASP A 226 -10.67 -24.92 -2.13
N LEU A 227 -10.19 -24.97 -0.88
CA LEU A 227 -8.95 -25.61 -0.49
C LEU A 227 -9.28 -26.80 0.41
N GLU A 228 -8.88 -27.99 0.00
CA GLU A 228 -9.02 -29.20 0.81
C GLU A 228 -7.67 -29.93 0.90
N LYS A 229 -7.29 -30.36 2.12
CA LYS A 229 -6.11 -31.20 2.31
C LYS A 229 -6.49 -32.65 2.07
N ILE A 230 -5.92 -33.25 1.02
CA ILE A 230 -6.16 -34.65 0.67
C ILE A 230 -4.88 -35.47 0.90
N LYS A 231 -5.07 -36.72 1.34
CA LYS A 231 -4.03 -37.76 1.31
C LYS A 231 -4.44 -38.78 0.26
N CYS A 232 -3.58 -39.02 -0.70
CA CYS A 232 -3.88 -39.98 -1.75
C CYS A 232 -3.49 -41.36 -1.25
N ASN A 233 -4.47 -42.25 -1.10
CA ASN A 233 -4.22 -43.64 -0.75
C ASN A 233 -3.84 -44.38 -2.04
N GLU A 234 -2.75 -45.17 -1.96
CA GLU A 234 -2.20 -45.99 -3.06
C GLU A 234 -3.22 -46.98 -3.67
N SER A 235 -4.36 -47.23 -3.02
CA SER A 235 -5.35 -48.22 -3.44
C SER A 235 -6.17 -47.86 -4.69
N GLU A 236 -6.07 -46.64 -5.22
CA GLU A 236 -6.69 -46.26 -6.51
C GLU A 236 -5.65 -45.92 -7.61
N ALA A 237 -4.36 -46.00 -7.32
CA ALA A 237 -3.25 -45.72 -8.23
C ALA A 237 -2.98 -46.86 -9.24
N ALA A 238 -4.03 -47.53 -9.74
CA ALA A 238 -3.92 -48.45 -10.86
C ALA A 238 -3.73 -47.65 -12.16
N PHE A 239 -2.47 -47.24 -12.35
CA PHE A 239 -1.96 -46.46 -13.46
C PHE A 239 -2.30 -47.17 -14.79
N LYS A 240 -3.17 -46.54 -15.59
CA LYS A 240 -3.36 -46.88 -17.00
C LYS A 240 -2.39 -46.03 -17.81
N LEU A 241 -1.18 -46.53 -18.01
CA LEU A 241 -0.21 -45.95 -18.96
C LEU A 241 -0.84 -46.03 -20.35
N ARG A 242 -0.97 -44.89 -21.03
CA ARG A 242 -1.24 -44.83 -22.46
C ARG A 242 -0.22 -43.92 -23.12
#